data_AF-A0A3D0T0E8-F1
#
_entry.id   AF-A0A3D0T0E8-F1
#
_cell.length_a   1.000
_cell.length_b   1.000
_cell.length_c   1.000
_cell.angle_alpha   90.00
_cell.angle_beta   90.00
_cell.angle_gamma   90.00
#
_symmetry.space_group_name_H-M   'P 1'
#
loop_
_entity.id
_entity.type
_entity.pdbx_description
1 polymer ?
#
loop_
_entity_poly.entity_id
_entity_poly.type
_entity_poly.pdbx_seq_one_letter_code
_entity_poly.pdbx_strand_id
1 'polypeptide(L)'
;MKTKYTLIARLTVFLSATTCLLLAFTGQSYAVWYETQGQSVVLNGNKVQAKHQATEEALRQAMLFAGASVRSVQQLTDGLLNDERLEISASGEVRQLELISETWHENAVTVRIRADIFPSQQQCSAAPFSKTIATSYFPLLERQHAQDGQVQELGRLVTARLKQEFDQSAQHAVISSIEPYVVHWQSRQIRDQATALATQTKSQFVLTGVIEDLSVYRPKSNTLAFWQDDTATRNFRLKVELIDGINGAPLLNKTYETESEWEFDRFAQLDASSNQFWQSAYGLALQNQLRQLQSDVDSTLACVPATGRVISINGGNELTVSLGRQHGLKPGDTLSIY
;
A
#
# COMPACT_ATOMS: atom_id res chain seq x y z
N MET A 1 25.25 68.56 -28.09
CA MET A 1 24.83 67.22 -28.57
C MET A 1 25.47 66.05 -27.78
N LYS A 2 26.72 66.17 -27.27
CA LYS A 2 27.40 65.12 -26.48
C LYS A 2 26.78 64.80 -25.10
N THR A 3 26.12 65.75 -24.44
CA THR A 3 25.58 65.60 -23.08
C THR A 3 24.27 64.78 -23.01
N LYS A 4 23.49 64.74 -24.10
CA LYS A 4 22.25 63.94 -24.15
C LYS A 4 22.52 62.45 -24.32
N TYR A 5 23.59 62.08 -25.05
CA TYR A 5 24.01 60.68 -25.24
C TYR A 5 24.52 60.02 -23.96
N THR A 6 25.22 60.77 -23.10
CA THR A 6 25.73 60.27 -21.81
C THR A 6 24.61 60.04 -20.79
N LEU A 7 23.53 60.83 -20.84
CA LEU A 7 22.38 60.67 -19.95
C LEU A 7 21.55 59.43 -20.33
N ILE A 8 21.32 59.21 -21.64
CA ILE A 8 20.59 58.05 -22.15
C ILE A 8 21.38 56.76 -21.88
N ALA A 9 22.69 56.75 -22.07
CA ALA A 9 23.55 55.60 -21.78
C ALA A 9 23.56 55.23 -20.28
N ARG A 10 23.52 56.22 -19.37
CA ARG A 10 23.39 55.97 -17.93
C ARG A 10 22.01 55.43 -17.56
N LEU A 11 20.95 55.92 -18.21
CA LEU A 11 19.59 55.44 -17.97
C LEU A 11 19.41 53.99 -18.43
N THR A 12 19.98 53.59 -19.57
CA THR A 12 19.93 52.20 -20.06
C THR A 12 20.72 51.23 -19.19
N VAL A 13 21.85 51.67 -18.61
CA VAL A 13 22.64 50.86 -17.67
C VAL A 13 21.91 50.68 -16.34
N PHE A 14 21.22 51.72 -15.85
CA PHE A 14 20.37 51.58 -14.67
C PHE A 14 19.18 50.65 -14.94
N LEU A 15 18.50 50.80 -16.09
CA LEU A 15 17.35 49.96 -16.44
C LEU A 15 17.74 48.49 -16.63
N SER A 16 18.91 48.20 -17.21
CA SER A 16 19.41 46.83 -17.35
C SER A 16 19.84 46.23 -16.01
N ALA A 17 20.46 47.02 -15.13
CA ALA A 17 20.81 46.57 -13.78
C ALA A 17 19.57 46.23 -12.93
N THR A 18 18.51 47.05 -12.99
CA THR A 18 17.26 46.77 -12.26
C THR A 18 16.53 45.55 -12.80
N THR A 19 16.55 45.35 -14.13
CA THR A 19 15.94 44.17 -14.76
C THR A 19 16.70 42.88 -14.40
N CYS A 20 18.02 42.94 -14.31
CA CYS A 20 18.86 41.82 -13.90
C CYS A 20 18.65 41.47 -12.41
N LEU A 21 18.44 42.48 -11.55
CA LEU A 21 18.16 42.28 -10.13
C LEU A 21 16.77 41.64 -9.89
N LEU A 22 15.77 41.98 -10.71
CA LEU A 22 14.42 41.41 -10.62
C LEU A 22 14.38 39.92 -11.06
N LEU A 23 15.23 39.53 -12.01
CA LEU A 23 15.36 38.13 -12.44
C LEU A 23 16.09 37.24 -11.41
N ALA A 24 16.89 37.84 -10.52
CA ALA A 24 17.60 37.09 -9.48
C ALA A 24 16.70 36.59 -8.33
N PHE A 25 15.47 37.12 -8.20
CA PHE A 25 14.51 36.71 -7.16
C PHE A 25 13.55 35.60 -7.62
N THR A 26 13.48 35.29 -8.92
CA THR A 26 12.57 34.26 -9.46
C THR A 26 13.29 32.92 -9.58
N GLY A 27 13.54 32.25 -8.46
CA GLY A 27 14.20 30.94 -8.54
C GLY A 27 14.61 30.24 -7.24
N GLN A 28 14.13 30.67 -6.07
CA GLN A 28 14.40 29.89 -4.86
C GLN A 28 13.45 28.69 -4.80
N SER A 29 13.85 27.58 -5.43
CA SER A 29 13.25 26.28 -5.15
C SER A 29 13.74 25.81 -3.79
N TYR A 30 12.83 25.74 -2.82
CA TYR A 30 13.13 25.14 -1.53
C TYR A 30 12.92 23.64 -1.64
N ALA A 31 14.01 22.88 -1.70
CA ALA A 31 13.96 21.47 -1.35
C ALA A 31 13.86 21.40 0.18
N VAL A 32 12.73 20.93 0.71
CA VAL A 32 12.49 20.84 2.15
C VAL A 32 12.66 19.40 2.59
N TRP A 33 13.71 19.15 3.35
CA TRP A 33 13.90 17.89 4.08
C TRP A 33 13.25 18.01 5.45
N TYR A 34 12.53 16.97 5.88
CA TYR A 34 11.96 16.89 7.22
C TYR A 34 12.87 16.02 8.09
N GLU A 35 13.37 16.59 9.17
CA GLU A 35 14.17 15.88 10.16
C GLU A 35 13.40 15.83 11.48
N THR A 36 13.17 14.63 11.99
CA THR A 36 12.32 14.37 13.15
C THR A 36 12.95 13.33 14.06
N GLN A 37 12.43 13.24 15.27
CA GLN A 37 12.91 12.32 16.29
C GLN A 37 11.75 11.54 16.90
N GLY A 38 11.97 10.26 17.18
CA GLY A 38 11.03 9.41 17.89
C GLY A 38 11.74 8.66 19.02
N GLN A 39 10.99 8.33 20.06
CA GLN A 39 11.52 7.69 21.25
C GLN A 39 10.62 6.54 21.68
N SER A 40 11.23 5.43 22.09
CA SER A 40 10.50 4.33 22.73
C SER A 40 11.30 3.72 23.88
N VAL A 41 10.59 3.18 24.85
CA VAL A 41 11.17 2.47 26.00
C VAL A 41 11.42 1.00 25.65
N VAL A 42 12.49 0.44 26.20
CA VAL A 42 12.85 -0.98 26.05
C VAL A 42 12.07 -1.77 27.09
N LEU A 43 11.03 -2.47 26.62
CA LEU A 43 10.25 -3.38 27.46
C LEU A 43 10.83 -4.79 27.37
N ASN A 44 11.04 -5.44 28.51
CA ASN A 44 11.52 -6.83 28.62
C ASN A 44 12.82 -7.13 27.85
N GLY A 45 13.70 -6.13 27.70
CA GLY A 45 14.94 -6.27 26.93
C GLY A 45 14.76 -6.32 25.40
N ASN A 46 13.53 -6.17 24.89
CA ASN A 46 13.25 -6.21 23.45
C ASN A 46 13.66 -4.92 22.75
N LYS A 47 14.96 -4.83 22.41
CA LYS A 47 15.55 -3.68 21.71
C LYS A 47 15.01 -3.52 20.28
N VAL A 48 14.71 -4.62 19.59
CA VAL A 48 14.21 -4.58 18.21
C VAL A 48 12.85 -3.89 18.15
N GLN A 49 11.93 -4.28 19.03
CA GLN A 49 10.61 -3.65 19.12
C GLN A 49 10.70 -2.18 19.54
N ALA A 50 11.57 -1.84 20.50
CA ALA A 50 11.75 -0.45 20.91
C ALA A 50 12.27 0.42 19.76
N LYS A 51 13.24 -0.08 18.98
CA LYS A 51 13.75 0.61 17.79
C LYS A 51 12.67 0.78 16.72
N HIS A 52 11.85 -0.25 16.52
CA HIS A 52 10.72 -0.20 15.58
C HIS A 52 9.74 0.91 15.95
N GLN A 53 9.28 0.92 17.19
CA GLN A 53 8.34 1.93 17.70
C GLN A 53 8.91 3.35 17.67
N ALA A 54 10.19 3.52 18.01
CA ALA A 54 10.85 4.83 17.95
C ALA A 54 10.97 5.35 16.51
N THR A 55 11.26 4.46 15.56
CA THR A 55 11.29 4.79 14.13
C THR A 55 9.89 5.13 13.60
N GLU A 56 8.88 4.35 13.99
CA GLU A 56 7.48 4.58 13.62
C GLU A 56 7.00 5.96 14.10
N GLU A 57 7.31 6.33 15.35
CA GLU A 57 6.95 7.62 15.91
C GLU A 57 7.65 8.78 15.20
N ALA A 58 8.96 8.65 14.93
CA ALA A 58 9.71 9.67 14.20
C ALA A 58 9.07 9.93 12.82
N LEU A 59 8.75 8.86 12.11
CA LEU A 59 8.16 8.94 10.78
C LEU A 59 6.73 9.49 10.81
N ARG A 60 5.92 9.10 11.81
CA ARG A 60 4.57 9.65 12.01
C ARG A 60 4.62 11.16 12.18
N GLN A 61 5.56 11.67 12.97
CA GLN A 61 5.77 13.10 13.15
C GLN A 61 6.20 13.77 11.84
N ALA A 62 7.14 13.19 11.10
CA ALA A 62 7.60 13.74 9.82
C ALA A 62 6.44 13.89 8.82
N MET A 63 5.60 12.85 8.71
CA MET A 63 4.42 12.85 7.83
C MET A 63 3.39 13.90 8.27
N LEU A 64 3.14 14.01 9.58
CA LEU A 64 2.22 15.01 10.14
C LEU A 64 2.68 16.45 9.83
N PHE A 65 3.97 16.75 10.03
CA PHE A 65 4.55 18.06 9.76
C PHE A 65 4.55 18.39 8.26
N ALA A 66 4.79 17.40 7.41
CA ALA A 66 4.75 17.56 5.96
C ALA A 66 3.31 17.66 5.40
N GLY A 67 2.28 17.45 6.22
CA GLY A 67 0.89 17.40 5.77
C GLY A 67 0.57 16.16 4.91
N ALA A 68 1.37 15.11 5.04
CA ALA A 68 1.25 13.85 4.34
C ALA A 68 0.48 12.81 5.17
N SER A 69 0.05 11.72 4.53
CA SER A 69 -0.78 10.69 5.16
C SER A 69 0.00 9.88 6.20
N VAL A 70 -0.48 9.86 7.45
CA VAL A 70 0.11 9.05 8.54
C VAL A 70 -0.24 7.55 8.48
N ARG A 71 -0.97 7.09 7.45
CA ARG A 71 -1.46 5.70 7.36
C ARG A 71 -0.41 4.70 6.83
N SER A 72 0.59 5.17 6.08
CA SER A 72 1.62 4.31 5.48
C SER A 72 2.91 4.20 6.31
N VAL A 73 2.87 4.66 7.57
CA VAL A 73 4.05 4.79 8.43
C VAL A 73 4.64 3.41 8.80
N GLN A 74 3.81 2.40 9.08
CA GLN A 74 4.31 1.07 9.47
C GLN A 74 5.13 0.41 8.36
N GLN A 75 4.64 0.46 7.12
CA GLN A 75 5.32 -0.13 5.96
C GLN A 75 6.70 0.51 5.70
N LEU A 76 6.77 1.85 5.80
CA LEU A 76 8.02 2.59 5.66
C LEU A 76 9.01 2.31 6.80
N THR A 77 8.49 2.08 8.01
CA THR A 77 9.30 1.69 9.18
C THR A 77 9.95 0.33 8.96
N ASP A 78 9.18 -0.66 8.49
CA ASP A 78 9.69 -2.00 8.19
C ASP A 78 10.74 -1.95 7.06
N GLY A 79 10.53 -1.13 6.02
CA GLY A 79 11.51 -0.94 4.94
C GLY A 79 12.83 -0.32 5.42
N LEU A 80 12.77 0.74 6.24
CA LEU A 80 13.97 1.42 6.75
C LEU A 80 14.82 0.53 7.67
N LEU A 81 14.19 -0.39 8.40
CA LEU A 81 14.88 -1.25 9.36
C LEU A 81 15.56 -2.46 8.70
N ASN A 82 15.08 -2.87 7.52
CA ASN A 82 15.56 -4.05 6.80
C ASN A 82 16.55 -3.71 5.66
N ASP A 83 16.50 -2.51 5.09
CA ASP A 83 17.40 -2.06 4.02
C ASP A 83 18.10 -0.73 4.38
N GLU A 84 19.44 -0.73 4.41
CA GLU A 84 20.26 0.44 4.77
C GLU A 84 20.21 1.59 3.74
N ARG A 85 19.58 1.38 2.58
CA ARG A 85 19.32 2.40 1.56
C ARG A 85 17.98 2.17 0.88
N LEU A 86 16.94 2.82 1.36
CA LEU A 86 15.64 2.80 0.72
C LEU A 86 15.59 3.85 -0.41
N GLU A 87 16.11 3.49 -1.59
CA GLU A 87 15.75 4.20 -2.82
C GLU A 87 14.46 3.58 -3.38
N ILE A 88 13.39 4.40 -3.42
CA ILE A 88 12.11 4.22 -4.15
C ILE A 88 10.90 3.75 -3.31
N SER A 89 10.19 4.77 -2.79
CA SER A 89 8.75 4.95 -2.48
C SER A 89 7.91 3.78 -1.94
N ALA A 90 7.59 3.82 -0.64
CA ALA A 90 6.58 2.95 -0.01
C ALA A 90 5.18 3.60 0.16
N SER A 91 4.97 4.86 -0.25
CA SER A 91 3.65 5.50 -0.17
C SER A 91 3.35 6.54 -1.27
N GLY A 92 4.27 6.76 -2.22
CA GLY A 92 4.17 7.83 -3.23
C GLY A 92 4.41 9.25 -2.69
N GLU A 93 4.31 9.47 -1.37
CA GLU A 93 4.54 10.77 -0.72
C GLU A 93 5.97 10.93 -0.18
N VAL A 94 6.68 9.83 0.08
CA VAL A 94 8.07 9.85 0.57
C VAL A 94 9.01 9.40 -0.54
N ARG A 95 9.91 10.30 -0.97
CA ARG A 95 10.90 10.04 -2.03
C ARG A 95 12.16 9.36 -1.49
N GLN A 96 12.64 9.81 -0.34
CA GLN A 96 13.86 9.32 0.30
C GLN A 96 13.68 9.32 1.81
N LEU A 97 14.17 8.27 2.47
CA LEU A 97 14.11 8.08 3.91
C LEU A 97 15.45 7.57 4.41
N GLU A 98 16.00 8.23 5.42
CA GLU A 98 17.31 7.93 5.99
C GLU A 98 17.25 7.92 7.52
N LEU A 99 17.88 6.92 8.13
CA LEU A 99 18.15 6.88 9.56
C LEU A 99 19.43 7.69 9.84
N ILE A 100 19.30 8.85 10.48
CA ILE A 100 20.43 9.75 10.74
C ILE A 100 21.20 9.33 11.98
N SER A 101 20.47 8.94 13.03
CA SER A 101 21.11 8.49 14.27
C SER A 101 20.18 7.61 15.10
N GLU A 102 20.79 6.68 15.81
CA GLU A 102 20.17 5.84 16.83
C GLU A 102 20.97 5.99 18.11
N THR A 103 20.36 6.54 19.16
CA THR A 103 21.02 6.74 20.46
C THR A 103 20.28 5.96 21.54
N TRP A 104 21.02 5.13 22.26
CA TRP A 104 20.51 4.35 23.38
C TRP A 104 20.82 5.04 24.71
N HIS A 105 19.79 5.23 25.53
CA HIS A 105 19.92 5.76 26.89
C HIS A 105 19.22 4.81 27.86
N GLU A 106 19.99 4.11 28.70
CA GLU A 106 19.52 3.15 29.71
C GLU A 106 18.46 2.17 29.19
N ASN A 107 17.17 2.52 29.33
CA ASN A 107 16.00 1.75 28.92
C ASN A 107 15.17 2.44 27.83
N ALA A 108 15.74 3.32 27.02
CA ALA A 108 15.05 3.95 25.90
C ALA A 108 15.98 4.10 24.69
N VAL A 109 15.38 4.11 23.50
CA VAL A 109 16.03 4.42 22.24
C VAL A 109 15.43 5.67 21.65
N THR A 110 16.30 6.57 21.19
CA THR A 110 15.93 7.76 20.42
C THR A 110 16.45 7.59 19.01
N VAL A 111 15.53 7.67 18.06
CA VAL A 111 15.79 7.55 16.62
C VAL A 111 15.60 8.92 16.00
N ARG A 112 16.56 9.37 15.17
CA ARG A 112 16.38 10.51 14.27
C ARG A 112 16.37 10.03 12.84
N ILE A 113 15.40 10.52 12.08
CA ILE A 113 15.27 10.24 10.66
C ILE A 113 15.27 11.54 9.87
N ARG A 114 15.68 11.43 8.62
CA ARG A 114 15.51 12.44 7.59
C ARG A 114 14.65 11.87 6.48
N ALA A 115 13.61 12.59 6.11
CA ALA A 115 12.69 12.19 5.06
C ALA A 115 12.47 13.33 4.06
N ASP A 116 12.45 12.98 2.79
CA ASP A 116 12.08 13.86 1.69
C ASP A 116 10.61 13.58 1.33
N ILE A 117 9.72 14.44 1.82
CA ILE A 117 8.28 14.22 1.78
C ILE A 117 7.64 15.25 0.86
N PHE A 118 7.04 14.77 -0.21
CA PHE A 118 6.17 15.53 -1.09
C PHE A 118 4.75 15.08 -0.80
N PRO A 119 3.98 15.82 0.02
CA PRO A 119 2.58 15.48 0.23
C PRO A 119 1.91 15.45 -1.15
N SER A 120 1.29 14.32 -1.47
CA SER A 120 0.67 14.20 -2.77
C SER A 120 -0.54 15.15 -2.79
N GLN A 121 -0.38 16.31 -3.41
CA GLN A 121 -1.53 17.01 -3.99
C GLN A 121 -1.97 16.24 -5.24
N GLN A 122 -2.20 14.93 -5.12
CA GLN A 122 -2.95 14.20 -6.12
C GLN A 122 -4.38 14.72 -6.01
N GLN A 123 -4.61 15.85 -6.69
CA GLN A 123 -5.90 16.45 -6.97
C GLN A 123 -6.65 15.53 -7.95
N CYS A 124 -6.77 14.25 -7.58
CA CYS A 124 -7.54 13.28 -8.32
C CYS A 124 -8.99 13.62 -8.04
N SER A 125 -9.65 14.26 -9.01
CA SER A 125 -11.06 14.66 -8.93
C SER A 125 -11.99 13.47 -8.62
N ALA A 126 -11.54 12.26 -8.94
CA ALA A 126 -12.23 11.01 -8.63
C ALA A 126 -12.02 10.52 -7.19
N ALA A 127 -11.03 11.03 -6.44
CA ALA A 127 -10.66 10.56 -5.11
C ALA A 127 -11.81 10.55 -4.07
N PRO A 128 -12.78 11.50 -4.09
CA PRO A 128 -13.93 11.47 -3.18
C PRO A 128 -14.90 10.30 -3.42
N PHE A 129 -14.84 9.66 -4.58
CA PHE A 129 -15.72 8.54 -4.90
C PHE A 129 -15.07 7.23 -4.46
N SER A 130 -15.83 6.41 -3.71
CA SER A 130 -15.40 5.07 -3.30
C SER A 130 -15.65 4.05 -4.40
N LYS A 131 -14.62 3.31 -4.79
CA LYS A 131 -14.64 2.31 -5.86
C LYS A 131 -14.94 0.94 -5.28
N THR A 132 -15.86 0.23 -5.92
CA THR A 132 -16.31 -1.09 -5.46
C THR A 132 -15.49 -2.18 -6.12
N ILE A 133 -14.93 -3.06 -5.30
CA ILE A 133 -14.15 -4.22 -5.70
C ILE A 133 -14.95 -5.49 -5.37
N ALA A 134 -15.08 -6.38 -6.35
CA ALA A 134 -15.44 -7.76 -6.14
C ALA A 134 -14.20 -8.66 -6.12
N THR A 135 -14.24 -9.70 -5.30
CA THR A 135 -13.22 -10.74 -5.29
C THR A 135 -13.85 -12.09 -4.97
N SER A 136 -13.03 -13.14 -4.93
CA SER A 136 -13.38 -14.50 -4.59
C SER A 136 -12.25 -15.11 -3.76
N TYR A 137 -12.41 -16.33 -3.25
CA TYR A 137 -11.34 -16.94 -2.46
C TYR A 137 -10.10 -17.19 -3.31
N PHE A 138 -8.94 -16.76 -2.81
CA PHE A 138 -7.66 -17.01 -3.49
C PHE A 138 -7.31 -18.50 -3.44
N PRO A 139 -7.25 -19.21 -4.58
CA PRO A 139 -6.85 -20.61 -4.61
C PRO A 139 -5.38 -20.75 -4.23
N LEU A 140 -5.07 -21.91 -3.64
CA LEU A 140 -3.70 -22.39 -3.53
C LEU A 140 -3.33 -23.09 -4.83
N LEU A 141 -2.23 -22.65 -5.46
CA LEU A 141 -1.67 -23.32 -6.62
C LEU A 141 -1.21 -24.74 -6.25
N GLU A 142 -0.43 -24.83 -5.18
CA GLU A 142 0.14 -26.08 -4.67
C GLU A 142 -0.50 -26.46 -3.33
N ARG A 143 -1.62 -27.21 -3.36
CA ARG A 143 -2.33 -27.62 -2.13
C ARG A 143 -1.47 -28.43 -1.16
N GLN A 144 -0.45 -29.13 -1.67
CA GLN A 144 0.51 -29.87 -0.87
C GLN A 144 1.33 -28.98 0.09
N HIS A 145 1.52 -27.71 -0.25
CA HIS A 145 2.23 -26.75 0.61
C HIS A 145 1.43 -26.39 1.88
N ALA A 146 0.13 -26.66 1.91
CA ALA A 146 -0.74 -26.39 3.06
C ALA A 146 -0.86 -27.55 4.06
N GLN A 147 -0.17 -28.67 3.85
CA GLN A 147 -0.24 -29.83 4.74
C GLN A 147 0.38 -29.57 6.11
N ASP A 148 1.54 -28.90 6.16
CA ASP A 148 2.19 -28.48 7.41
C ASP A 148 1.34 -27.41 8.10
N GLY A 149 0.84 -27.74 9.29
CA GLY A 149 -0.12 -26.95 10.06
C GLY A 149 -1.59 -27.05 9.60
N GLN A 150 -1.91 -27.83 8.56
CA GLN A 150 -3.26 -27.97 8.00
C GLN A 150 -3.94 -26.64 7.65
N VAL A 151 -3.24 -25.80 6.89
CA VAL A 151 -3.68 -24.43 6.54
C VAL A 151 -4.38 -24.35 5.18
N GLN A 152 -5.16 -25.37 4.79
CA GLN A 152 -5.82 -25.40 3.48
C GLN A 152 -6.86 -24.27 3.31
N GLU A 153 -7.43 -23.80 4.42
CA GLU A 153 -8.38 -22.69 4.44
C GLU A 153 -7.72 -21.31 4.30
N LEU A 154 -6.39 -21.24 4.22
CA LEU A 154 -5.66 -19.96 4.24
C LEU A 154 -6.07 -19.04 3.10
N GLY A 155 -6.39 -19.57 1.91
CA GLY A 155 -6.90 -18.78 0.79
C GLY A 155 -8.16 -17.98 1.12
N ARG A 156 -9.13 -18.62 1.78
CA ARG A 156 -10.36 -17.98 2.26
C ARG A 156 -10.07 -16.98 3.37
N LEU A 157 -9.23 -17.36 4.34
CA LEU A 157 -8.91 -16.54 5.51
C LEU A 157 -8.13 -15.28 5.13
N VAL A 158 -7.17 -15.39 4.21
CA VAL A 158 -6.41 -14.26 3.66
C VAL A 158 -7.33 -13.30 2.92
N THR A 159 -8.28 -13.81 2.13
CA THR A 159 -9.26 -12.96 1.42
C THR A 159 -10.14 -12.20 2.41
N ALA A 160 -10.60 -12.87 3.47
CA ALA A 160 -11.39 -12.24 4.53
C ALA A 160 -10.58 -11.20 5.32
N ARG A 161 -9.32 -11.51 5.65
CA ARG A 161 -8.42 -10.57 6.34
C ARG A 161 -8.13 -9.35 5.47
N LEU A 162 -7.90 -9.55 4.17
CA LEU A 162 -7.71 -8.45 3.24
C LEU A 162 -8.90 -7.49 3.23
N LYS A 163 -10.13 -8.01 3.22
CA LYS A 163 -11.33 -7.16 3.34
C LYS A 163 -11.32 -6.35 4.64
N GLN A 164 -10.88 -6.92 5.76
CA GLN A 164 -10.76 -6.17 7.00
C GLN A 164 -9.74 -5.03 6.90
N GLU A 165 -8.61 -5.22 6.21
CA GLU A 165 -7.64 -4.14 5.97
C GLU A 165 -8.26 -3.01 5.11
N PHE A 166 -9.03 -3.36 4.07
CA PHE A 166 -9.78 -2.37 3.28
C PHE A 166 -10.79 -1.60 4.13
N ASP A 167 -11.60 -2.31 4.93
CA ASP A 167 -12.64 -1.70 5.76
C ASP A 167 -12.04 -0.75 6.84
N GLN A 168 -10.80 -0.98 7.27
CA GLN A 168 -10.13 -0.18 8.30
C GLN A 168 -9.39 1.05 7.74
N SER A 169 -8.71 0.90 6.61
CA SER A 169 -7.69 1.87 6.19
C SER A 169 -7.91 2.46 4.80
N ALA A 170 -8.58 1.75 3.87
CA ALA A 170 -8.77 2.21 2.50
C ALA A 170 -9.65 3.47 2.43
N GLN A 171 -9.31 4.39 1.53
CA GLN A 171 -10.02 5.68 1.38
C GLN A 171 -10.76 5.79 0.06
N HIS A 172 -10.28 5.10 -0.96
CA HIS A 172 -10.75 5.23 -2.33
C HIS A 172 -11.41 3.96 -2.83
N ALA A 173 -11.26 2.84 -2.11
CA ALA A 173 -11.78 1.56 -2.51
C ALA A 173 -12.41 0.76 -1.35
N VAL A 174 -13.37 -0.09 -1.69
CA VAL A 174 -14.03 -1.01 -0.76
C VAL A 174 -14.21 -2.37 -1.42
N ILE A 175 -13.90 -3.45 -0.70
CA ILE A 175 -14.28 -4.80 -1.11
C ILE A 175 -15.76 -5.00 -0.75
N SER A 176 -16.63 -4.88 -1.76
CA SER A 176 -18.09 -4.93 -1.64
C SER A 176 -18.66 -6.34 -1.77
N SER A 177 -17.98 -7.25 -2.47
CA SER A 177 -18.36 -8.66 -2.50
C SER A 177 -17.14 -9.57 -2.42
N ILE A 178 -17.28 -10.67 -1.65
CA ILE A 178 -16.39 -11.82 -1.69
C ILE A 178 -17.26 -13.01 -2.05
N GLU A 179 -17.09 -13.51 -3.26
CA GLU A 179 -17.84 -14.68 -3.70
C GLU A 179 -17.28 -15.97 -3.06
N PRO A 180 -18.15 -16.87 -2.55
CA PRO A 180 -17.75 -18.01 -1.72
C PRO A 180 -17.25 -19.21 -2.54
N TYR A 181 -16.46 -18.95 -3.58
CA TYR A 181 -15.86 -19.98 -4.43
C TYR A 181 -14.46 -19.55 -4.87
N VAL A 182 -13.64 -20.51 -5.30
CA VAL A 182 -12.35 -20.22 -5.95
C VAL A 182 -12.59 -20.02 -7.44
N VAL A 183 -11.96 -19.00 -8.03
CA VAL A 183 -11.92 -18.85 -9.49
C VAL A 183 -10.58 -19.40 -9.97
N HIS A 184 -10.63 -20.37 -10.88
CA HIS A 184 -9.42 -20.94 -11.46
C HIS A 184 -8.95 -20.07 -12.63
N TRP A 185 -8.01 -19.18 -12.34
CA TRP A 185 -7.45 -18.16 -13.23
C TRP A 185 -6.57 -18.69 -14.40
N GLN A 186 -6.62 -20.00 -14.70
CA GLN A 186 -5.71 -20.69 -15.61
C GLN A 186 -6.06 -20.59 -17.11
N SER A 187 -6.85 -19.60 -17.56
CA SER A 187 -7.16 -19.48 -18.99
C SER A 187 -7.07 -18.05 -19.50
N ARG A 188 -6.84 -17.93 -20.82
CA ARG A 188 -6.89 -16.70 -21.62
C ARG A 188 -8.19 -15.87 -21.47
N GLN A 189 -9.13 -16.30 -20.62
CA GLN A 189 -10.45 -15.72 -20.36
C GLN A 189 -10.55 -15.05 -18.98
N ILE A 190 -9.44 -14.84 -18.26
CA ILE A 190 -9.44 -14.14 -16.96
C ILE A 190 -10.19 -12.80 -17.01
N ARG A 191 -10.07 -12.08 -18.14
CA ARG A 191 -10.77 -10.82 -18.39
C ARG A 191 -12.27 -11.00 -18.54
N ASP A 192 -12.72 -12.03 -19.24
CA ASP A 192 -14.14 -12.33 -19.42
C ASP A 192 -14.78 -12.74 -18.08
N GLN A 193 -14.07 -13.57 -17.29
CA GLN A 193 -14.51 -13.99 -15.96
C GLN A 193 -14.57 -12.81 -14.97
N ALA A 194 -13.56 -11.94 -14.98
CA ALA A 194 -13.56 -10.72 -14.18
C ALA A 194 -14.72 -9.80 -14.57
N THR A 195 -14.95 -9.60 -15.87
CA THR A 195 -16.06 -8.77 -16.37
C THR A 195 -17.42 -9.35 -15.98
N ALA A 196 -17.57 -10.67 -16.05
CA ALA A 196 -18.78 -11.38 -15.62
C ALA A 196 -19.01 -11.23 -14.10
N LEU A 197 -17.96 -11.42 -13.29
CA LEU A 197 -18.02 -11.26 -11.84
C LEU A 197 -18.36 -9.81 -11.44
N ALA A 198 -17.74 -8.82 -12.07
CA ALA A 198 -18.08 -7.40 -11.88
C ALA A 198 -19.56 -7.12 -12.20
N THR A 199 -20.07 -7.70 -13.29
CA THR A 199 -21.48 -7.55 -13.69
C THR A 199 -22.43 -8.19 -12.66
N GLN A 200 -22.15 -9.43 -12.24
CA GLN A 200 -22.95 -10.16 -11.26
C GLN A 200 -23.03 -9.42 -9.92
N THR A 201 -21.89 -8.91 -9.44
CA THR A 201 -21.77 -8.25 -8.13
C THR A 201 -22.06 -6.76 -8.16
N LYS A 202 -22.28 -6.18 -9.35
CA LYS A 202 -22.41 -4.73 -9.58
C LYS A 202 -21.20 -3.94 -9.05
N SER A 203 -20.02 -4.53 -9.09
CA SER A 203 -18.76 -3.90 -8.68
C SER A 203 -18.05 -3.30 -9.89
N GLN A 204 -17.28 -2.23 -9.67
CA GLN A 204 -16.54 -1.54 -10.74
C GLN A 204 -15.26 -2.29 -11.11
N PHE A 205 -14.61 -2.92 -10.13
CA PHE A 205 -13.33 -3.60 -10.29
C PHE A 205 -13.39 -5.02 -9.75
N VAL A 206 -12.48 -5.86 -10.24
CA VAL A 206 -12.27 -7.22 -9.73
C VAL A 206 -10.83 -7.36 -9.26
N LEU A 207 -10.66 -7.81 -8.03
CA LEU A 207 -9.37 -8.22 -7.50
C LEU A 207 -9.26 -9.74 -7.58
N THR A 208 -8.32 -10.21 -8.38
CA THR A 208 -8.02 -11.63 -8.55
C THR A 208 -6.72 -11.95 -7.80
N GLY A 209 -6.59 -13.18 -7.32
CA GLY A 209 -5.38 -13.60 -6.61
C GLY A 209 -5.18 -15.10 -6.66
N VAL A 210 -3.93 -15.54 -6.60
CA VAL A 210 -3.51 -16.94 -6.46
C VAL A 210 -2.33 -17.02 -5.49
N ILE A 211 -2.42 -17.91 -4.51
CA ILE A 211 -1.31 -18.22 -3.61
C ILE A 211 -0.42 -19.24 -4.32
N GLU A 212 0.71 -18.78 -4.85
CA GLU A 212 1.65 -19.58 -5.63
C GLU A 212 2.53 -20.45 -4.73
N ASP A 213 2.89 -19.97 -3.53
CA ASP A 213 3.75 -20.70 -2.61
C ASP A 213 3.32 -20.54 -1.14
N LEU A 214 3.36 -21.66 -0.40
CA LEU A 214 3.20 -21.78 1.06
C LEU A 214 4.22 -22.79 1.66
N SER A 215 5.29 -23.08 0.92
CA SER A 215 6.26 -24.11 1.24
C SER A 215 6.91 -23.86 2.60
N VAL A 216 7.22 -24.96 3.31
CA VAL A 216 7.89 -24.92 4.61
C VAL A 216 9.27 -25.54 4.46
N TYR A 217 10.28 -24.82 4.89
CA TYR A 217 11.62 -25.34 5.08
C TYR A 217 11.80 -25.72 6.55
N ARG A 218 12.12 -26.99 6.83
CA ARG A 218 12.45 -27.47 8.17
C ARG A 218 13.85 -28.08 8.16
N PRO A 219 14.86 -27.40 8.72
CA PRO A 219 16.17 -27.99 8.92
C PRO A 219 16.06 -29.29 9.71
N LYS A 220 16.94 -30.26 9.45
CA LYS A 220 17.04 -31.45 10.29
C LYS A 220 17.78 -31.06 11.57
N SER A 221 17.10 -31.06 12.70
CA SER A 221 17.74 -30.83 13.99
C SER A 221 18.82 -31.89 14.24
N ASN A 222 20.05 -31.45 14.50
CA ASN A 222 21.17 -32.31 14.85
C ASN A 222 21.56 -32.04 16.30
N THR A 223 21.19 -32.97 17.18
CA THR A 223 21.47 -32.89 18.63
C THR A 223 22.94 -32.68 19.00
N LEU A 224 23.88 -33.00 18.11
CA LEU A 224 25.32 -32.81 18.30
C LEU A 224 25.85 -31.46 17.77
N ALA A 225 25.05 -30.73 17.00
CA ALA A 225 25.40 -29.43 16.42
C ALA A 225 24.50 -28.33 16.99
N PHE A 226 24.60 -28.09 18.30
CA PHE A 226 23.80 -27.10 19.03
C PHE A 226 23.97 -25.65 18.55
N TRP A 227 24.98 -25.37 17.71
CA TRP A 227 25.23 -24.08 17.08
C TRP A 227 24.51 -23.91 15.73
N GLN A 228 23.87 -24.97 15.23
CA GLN A 228 23.17 -24.95 13.95
C GLN A 228 21.75 -24.47 14.15
N ASP A 229 21.37 -23.42 13.42
CA ASP A 229 20.00 -22.92 13.39
C ASP A 229 19.07 -23.99 12.79
N ASP A 230 18.12 -24.45 13.60
CA ASP A 230 17.10 -25.42 13.21
C ASP A 230 15.70 -24.80 13.09
N THR A 231 15.63 -23.47 13.04
CA THR A 231 14.39 -22.71 12.88
C THR A 231 13.70 -23.07 11.57
N ALA A 232 12.44 -23.45 11.67
CA ALA A 232 11.61 -23.68 10.50
C ALA A 232 11.19 -22.35 9.89
N THR A 233 11.24 -22.21 8.56
CA THR A 233 10.71 -21.05 7.86
C THR A 233 9.57 -21.46 6.94
N ARG A 234 8.65 -20.53 6.71
CA ARG A 234 7.54 -20.72 5.77
C ARG A 234 7.48 -19.56 4.78
N ASN A 235 7.40 -19.93 3.50
CA ASN A 235 7.20 -19.00 2.40
C ASN A 235 5.73 -18.62 2.28
N PHE A 236 5.51 -17.43 1.74
CA PHE A 236 4.22 -16.98 1.25
C PHE A 236 4.44 -16.21 -0.03
N ARG A 237 3.75 -16.59 -1.11
CA ARG A 237 3.78 -15.85 -2.36
C ARG A 237 2.37 -15.74 -2.94
N LEU A 238 1.87 -14.51 -3.00
CA LEU A 238 0.54 -14.18 -3.52
C LEU A 238 0.68 -13.32 -4.77
N LYS A 239 0.24 -13.85 -5.91
CA LYS A 239 0.14 -13.08 -7.15
C LYS A 239 -1.27 -12.54 -7.33
N VAL A 240 -1.39 -11.25 -7.60
CA VAL A 240 -2.66 -10.53 -7.64
C VAL A 240 -2.76 -9.67 -8.89
N GLU A 241 -3.97 -9.58 -9.45
CA GLU A 241 -4.30 -8.69 -10.56
C GLU A 241 -5.59 -7.91 -10.24
N LEU A 242 -5.53 -6.58 -10.34
CA LEU A 242 -6.69 -5.69 -10.29
C LEU A 242 -7.16 -5.42 -11.72
N ILE A 243 -8.42 -5.68 -11.99
CA ILE A 243 -9.00 -5.62 -13.34
C ILE A 243 -10.20 -4.66 -13.35
N ASP A 244 -10.27 -3.81 -14.35
CA ASP A 244 -11.45 -3.00 -14.67
C ASP A 244 -12.61 -3.93 -15.09
N GLY A 245 -13.70 -3.88 -14.34
CA GLY A 245 -14.86 -4.75 -14.53
C GLY A 245 -15.69 -4.41 -15.76
N ILE A 246 -15.47 -3.27 -16.42
CA ILE A 246 -16.18 -2.81 -17.63
C ILE A 246 -15.52 -3.37 -18.90
N ASN A 247 -14.22 -3.18 -19.04
CA ASN A 247 -13.47 -3.48 -20.27
C ASN A 247 -12.43 -4.60 -20.11
N GLY A 248 -12.24 -5.14 -18.90
CA GLY A 248 -11.28 -6.19 -18.60
C GLY A 248 -9.82 -5.74 -18.62
N ALA A 249 -9.54 -4.42 -18.60
CA ALA A 249 -8.19 -3.89 -18.59
C ALA A 249 -7.51 -4.13 -17.23
N PRO A 250 -6.27 -4.67 -17.20
CA PRO A 250 -5.53 -4.79 -15.95
C PRO A 250 -5.00 -3.41 -15.51
N LEU A 251 -5.21 -3.08 -14.24
CA LEU A 251 -4.78 -1.84 -13.60
C LEU A 251 -3.56 -2.05 -12.70
N LEU A 252 -3.48 -3.22 -12.07
CA LEU A 252 -2.36 -3.62 -11.22
C LEU A 252 -2.09 -5.10 -11.48
N ASN A 253 -0.81 -5.49 -11.59
CA ASN A 253 -0.39 -6.88 -11.60
C ASN A 253 0.89 -6.97 -10.76
N LYS A 254 0.79 -7.57 -9.57
CA LYS A 254 1.87 -7.56 -8.59
C LYS A 254 1.91 -8.87 -7.80
N THR A 255 3.12 -9.26 -7.41
CA THR A 255 3.37 -10.37 -6.51
C THR A 255 3.81 -9.83 -5.15
N TYR A 256 3.21 -10.36 -4.09
CA TYR A 256 3.55 -10.09 -2.70
C TYR A 256 4.17 -11.35 -2.12
N GLU A 257 5.38 -11.24 -1.59
CA GLU A 257 6.12 -12.39 -1.10
C GLU A 257 6.81 -12.08 0.23
N THR A 258 6.88 -13.08 1.10
CA THR A 258 7.59 -13.02 2.36
C THR A 258 8.01 -14.41 2.79
N GLU A 259 9.10 -14.48 3.55
CA GLU A 259 9.47 -15.64 4.34
C GLU A 259 9.46 -15.22 5.81
N SER A 260 9.05 -16.11 6.71
CA SER A 260 9.11 -15.86 8.15
C SER A 260 9.21 -17.17 8.93
N GLU A 261 9.61 -17.04 10.19
CA GLU A 261 9.67 -18.18 11.11
C GLU A 261 8.31 -18.87 11.23
N TRP A 262 8.34 -20.20 11.20
CA TRP A 262 7.20 -21.07 11.39
C TRP A 262 7.29 -21.71 12.77
N GLU A 263 6.75 -20.99 13.76
CA GLU A 263 6.83 -21.29 15.21
C GLU A 263 6.08 -22.56 15.64
N PHE A 264 5.42 -23.25 14.70
CA PHE A 264 4.56 -24.38 14.99
C PHE A 264 5.25 -25.72 14.74
N ASP A 265 4.99 -26.69 15.61
CA ASP A 265 5.47 -28.07 15.46
C ASP A 265 4.96 -28.71 14.16
N ARG A 266 5.75 -29.62 13.59
CA ARG A 266 5.44 -30.32 12.33
C ARG A 266 4.10 -31.07 12.37
N PHE A 267 3.71 -31.59 13.53
CA PHE A 267 2.49 -32.37 13.70
C PHE A 267 1.35 -31.57 14.35
N ALA A 268 1.56 -30.27 14.58
CA ALA A 268 0.53 -29.40 15.12
C ALA A 268 -0.66 -29.30 14.15
N GLN A 269 -1.86 -29.41 14.70
CA GLN A 269 -3.10 -29.08 14.00
C GLN A 269 -3.47 -27.66 14.38
N LEU A 270 -3.31 -26.73 13.44
CA LEU A 270 -3.54 -25.32 13.71
C LEU A 270 -4.92 -24.92 13.22
N ASP A 271 -5.58 -24.10 14.02
CA ASP A 271 -6.70 -23.31 13.53
C ASP A 271 -6.15 -22.00 12.95
N ALA A 272 -6.02 -21.93 11.62
CA ALA A 272 -5.56 -20.73 10.91
C ALA A 272 -6.53 -19.54 11.05
N SER A 273 -7.74 -19.74 11.58
CA SER A 273 -8.67 -18.65 11.91
C SER A 273 -8.44 -18.06 13.30
N SER A 274 -7.64 -18.72 14.14
CA SER A 274 -7.39 -18.33 15.52
C SER A 274 -6.51 -17.08 15.64
N ASN A 275 -6.68 -16.34 16.75
CA ASN A 275 -5.79 -15.23 17.10
C ASN A 275 -4.34 -15.69 17.31
N GLN A 276 -4.12 -16.91 17.81
CA GLN A 276 -2.77 -17.45 17.99
C GLN A 276 -2.03 -17.53 16.65
N PHE A 277 -2.70 -17.99 15.59
CA PHE A 277 -2.12 -18.01 14.25
C PHE A 277 -1.78 -16.59 13.78
N TRP A 278 -2.71 -15.64 13.88
CA TRP A 278 -2.48 -14.27 13.37
C TRP A 278 -1.52 -13.44 14.22
N GLN A 279 -1.21 -13.85 15.46
CA GLN A 279 -0.20 -13.22 16.31
C GLN A 279 1.18 -13.87 16.19
N SER A 280 1.30 -15.03 15.54
CA SER A 280 2.61 -15.65 15.22
C SER A 280 3.44 -14.78 14.28
N ALA A 281 4.74 -15.04 14.22
CA ALA A 281 5.67 -14.41 13.28
C ALA A 281 5.16 -14.51 11.84
N TYR A 282 4.70 -15.69 11.43
CA TYR A 282 4.09 -15.91 10.12
C TYR A 282 2.79 -15.12 9.92
N GLY A 283 1.90 -15.13 10.93
CA GLY A 283 0.64 -14.38 10.88
C GLY A 283 0.84 -12.87 10.75
N LEU A 284 1.85 -12.31 11.41
CA LEU A 284 2.24 -10.90 11.31
C LEU A 284 2.83 -10.58 9.93
N ALA A 285 3.70 -11.44 9.41
CA ALA A 285 4.28 -11.30 8.08
C ALA A 285 3.19 -11.30 6.99
N LEU A 286 2.20 -12.20 7.08
CA LEU A 286 1.03 -12.20 6.20
C LEU A 286 0.26 -10.88 6.26
N GLN A 287 -0.02 -10.37 7.46
CA GLN A 287 -0.76 -9.10 7.62
C GLN A 287 -0.02 -7.91 7.01
N ASN A 288 1.32 -7.88 7.11
CA ASN A 288 2.13 -6.86 6.43
C ASN A 288 1.94 -6.91 4.91
N GLN A 289 1.96 -8.11 4.31
CA GLN A 289 1.72 -8.27 2.87
C GLN A 289 0.30 -7.86 2.46
N LEU A 290 -0.71 -8.12 3.30
CA LEU A 290 -2.10 -7.72 3.01
C LEU A 290 -2.32 -6.21 3.14
N ARG A 291 -1.67 -5.55 4.10
CA ARG A 291 -1.65 -4.08 4.19
C ARG A 291 -0.99 -3.44 2.98
N GLN A 292 0.15 -4.00 2.53
CA GLN A 292 0.79 -3.54 1.31
C GLN A 292 -0.16 -3.65 0.11
N LEU A 293 -0.79 -4.82 -0.06
CA LEU A 293 -1.73 -5.06 -1.15
C LEU A 293 -2.89 -4.05 -1.13
N GLN A 294 -3.49 -3.86 0.05
CA GLN A 294 -4.56 -2.90 0.24
C GLN A 294 -4.12 -1.48 -0.15
N SER A 295 -2.96 -1.03 0.31
CA SER A 295 -2.40 0.30 0.01
C SER A 295 -2.13 0.48 -1.49
N ASP A 296 -1.54 -0.51 -2.14
CA ASP A 296 -1.24 -0.48 -3.58
C ASP A 296 -2.53 -0.42 -4.42
N VAL A 297 -3.55 -1.19 -4.06
CA VAL A 297 -4.86 -1.16 -4.75
C VAL A 297 -5.59 0.15 -4.50
N ASP A 298 -5.62 0.64 -3.25
CA ASP A 298 -6.32 1.89 -2.89
C ASP A 298 -5.69 3.10 -3.59
N SER A 299 -4.35 3.18 -3.62
CA SER A 299 -3.61 4.22 -4.34
C SER A 299 -3.80 4.13 -5.86
N THR A 300 -3.81 2.92 -6.42
CA THR A 300 -4.12 2.71 -7.85
C THR A 300 -5.50 3.24 -8.21
N LEU A 301 -6.52 2.99 -7.38
CA LEU A 301 -7.91 3.41 -7.63
C LEU A 301 -8.21 4.86 -7.26
N ALA A 302 -7.33 5.54 -6.53
CA ALA A 302 -7.50 6.94 -6.14
C ALA A 302 -7.73 7.85 -7.36
N CYS A 303 -7.00 7.60 -8.45
CA CYS A 303 -7.01 8.44 -9.65
C CYS A 303 -7.78 7.85 -10.84
N VAL A 304 -8.37 6.67 -10.65
CA VAL A 304 -9.28 6.09 -11.64
C VAL A 304 -10.64 6.79 -11.52
N PRO A 305 -11.21 7.32 -12.62
CA PRO A 305 -12.56 7.87 -12.62
C PRO A 305 -13.59 6.85 -12.11
N ALA A 306 -14.55 7.30 -11.29
CA ALA A 306 -15.68 6.44 -10.92
C ALA A 306 -16.60 6.28 -12.13
N THR A 307 -16.64 5.09 -12.71
CA THR A 307 -17.43 4.77 -13.90
C THR A 307 -18.55 3.80 -13.55
N GLY A 308 -19.71 3.99 -14.18
CA GLY A 308 -20.91 3.22 -13.91
C GLY A 308 -21.52 2.67 -15.19
N ARG A 309 -22.08 1.46 -15.12
CA ARG A 309 -22.85 0.89 -16.22
C ARG A 309 -24.29 1.38 -16.15
N VAL A 310 -24.89 1.61 -17.32
CA VAL A 310 -26.35 1.74 -17.44
C VAL A 310 -26.97 0.35 -17.22
N ILE A 311 -27.77 0.22 -16.16
CA ILE A 311 -28.47 -1.02 -15.77
C ILE A 311 -29.81 -1.12 -16.51
N SER A 312 -30.55 -0.01 -16.58
CA SER A 312 -31.82 0.05 -17.31
C SER A 312 -32.07 1.44 -17.88
N ILE A 313 -32.82 1.46 -18.98
CA ILE A 313 -33.41 2.66 -19.57
C ILE A 313 -34.90 2.60 -19.23
N ASN A 314 -35.33 3.47 -18.32
CA ASN A 314 -36.73 3.59 -17.97
C ASN A 314 -37.35 4.62 -18.93
N GLY A 315 -38.55 4.34 -19.46
CA GLY A 315 -39.19 5.24 -20.43
C GLY A 315 -39.31 6.67 -19.90
N GLY A 316 -39.06 7.67 -20.75
CA GLY A 316 -39.18 9.09 -20.38
C GLY A 316 -37.89 9.75 -19.85
N ASN A 317 -36.74 9.49 -20.48
CA ASN A 317 -35.43 10.11 -20.18
C ASN A 317 -34.80 9.73 -18.83
N GLU A 318 -35.19 8.62 -18.21
CA GLU A 318 -34.60 8.16 -16.95
C GLU A 318 -33.65 6.96 -17.15
N LEU A 319 -32.46 7.04 -16.57
CA LEU A 319 -31.46 5.97 -16.60
C LEU A 319 -31.18 5.49 -15.18
N THR A 320 -31.12 4.16 -14.99
CA THR A 320 -30.59 3.57 -13.77
C THR A 320 -29.14 3.17 -14.02
N VAL A 321 -28.21 3.61 -13.17
CA VAL A 321 -26.76 3.30 -13.29
C VAL A 321 -26.24 2.53 -12.08
N SER A 322 -25.12 1.84 -12.22
CA SER A 322 -24.46 1.10 -11.13
C SER A 322 -23.66 1.98 -10.16
N LEU A 323 -23.88 3.30 -10.17
CA LEU A 323 -23.31 4.27 -9.24
C LEU A 323 -24.41 4.89 -8.38
N GLY A 324 -24.07 5.32 -7.17
CA GLY A 324 -25.06 5.85 -6.23
C GLY A 324 -24.43 6.45 -4.98
N ARG A 325 -25.24 6.69 -3.94
CA ARG A 325 -24.79 7.35 -2.69
C ARG A 325 -23.61 6.65 -2.02
N GLN A 326 -23.58 5.31 -2.02
CA GLN A 326 -22.47 4.53 -1.44
C GLN A 326 -21.13 4.78 -2.14
N HIS A 327 -21.17 5.25 -3.38
CA HIS A 327 -20.00 5.58 -4.18
C HIS A 327 -19.63 7.06 -4.04
N GLY A 328 -20.43 7.89 -3.36
CA GLY A 328 -20.17 9.33 -3.19
C GLY A 328 -21.05 10.25 -4.04
N LEU A 329 -21.96 9.73 -4.87
CA LEU A 329 -22.86 10.55 -5.70
C LEU A 329 -23.91 11.29 -4.86
N LYS A 330 -24.19 12.53 -5.26
CA LYS A 330 -25.16 13.44 -4.65
C LYS A 330 -26.19 13.93 -5.69
N PRO A 331 -27.41 14.27 -5.27
CA PRO A 331 -28.36 14.96 -6.15
C PRO A 331 -27.74 16.27 -6.69
N GLY A 332 -27.79 16.45 -8.00
CA GLY A 332 -27.17 17.60 -8.70
C GLY A 332 -25.83 17.27 -9.37
N ASP A 333 -25.22 16.11 -9.10
CA ASP A 333 -24.03 15.67 -9.82
C ASP A 333 -24.35 15.44 -11.31
N THR A 334 -23.44 15.86 -12.18
CA THR A 334 -23.56 15.67 -13.64
C THR A 334 -22.67 14.50 -14.06
N LEU A 335 -23.25 13.54 -14.77
CA LEU A 335 -22.55 12.38 -15.32
C LEU A 335 -22.46 12.49 -16.84
N SER A 336 -21.33 12.11 -17.42
CA SER A 336 -21.14 12.01 -18.87
C SER A 336 -21.35 10.58 -19.33
N ILE A 337 -22.11 10.41 -20.42
CA ILE A 337 -22.30 9.14 -21.10
C ILE A 337 -21.27 9.09 -22.24
N TYR A 338 -20.57 7.98 -22.38
CA TYR A 338 -19.58 7.76 -23.44
C TYR A 338 -19.75 6.37 -24.08
#